data_AF-A0A154R657-F1
#
_entry.id   AF-A0A154R657-F1
#
_cell.length_a   1.000
_cell.length_b   1.000
_cell.length_c   1.000
_cell.angle_alpha   90.00
_cell.angle_beta   90.00
_cell.angle_gamma   90.00
#
_symmetry.space_group_name_H-M   'P 1'
#
loop_
_entity.id
_entity.type
_entity.pdbx_description
1 polymer ?
#
loop_
_entity_poly.entity_id
_entity_poly.type
_entity_poly.pdbx_seq_one_letter_code
_entity_poly.pdbx_strand_id
1 'polypeptide(L)'
;MPTPLIPSAPSRLLAEQALSRAAGAPLLGGNCAQWLIDAAAHYDAWLAAIRGARQRALLENYIIRDDEVGRAFRDALVERAKAGVFVAVVVDWLGCLGQSRAAFWAPLRAAGGEVRVFNPPQLGQPFGWISRDHRKLLVVDGTHGFLSGVCISAKWLGDPARNVPPWRDTGLALRGPAVAELEAAFAQSWAEIGPALAPFAGPLDATAPAGDVALRVIATQPATAGMYRLDQLIASMARRTLWLTDAYFVGLAPYVQALVAASRDGVDVRLLVPGSSDIPVVAGLSRSGYRPLLKAGIRVFEWNGSMLHAKTAVADGQWARVGSSNLNIASWLGNREIDVAIEDAGLAAQLAAQYEQDLGNATEIVLASRRRRHGHGSREQVRSSEAHPRRVRHGGGSSGRAAAGALRIANSVGAVLANRRVLGDTGSGPLLVAALGLLVLAILAFLWPAWVGWPLGAFAAWLSLNLGIRAWRVRRRRRLELREAGDD
;
A
#
# COMPACT_ATOMS: atom_id res chain seq x y z
N MET A 1 -6.77 18.63 40.51
CA MET A 1 -7.19 19.19 39.21
C MET A 1 -7.89 18.08 38.46
N PRO A 2 -9.23 18.07 38.34
CA PRO A 2 -9.91 17.02 37.60
C PRO A 2 -9.63 17.20 36.10
N THR A 3 -9.32 16.08 35.46
CA THR A 3 -9.10 15.87 34.03
C THR A 3 -10.15 16.62 33.18
N PRO A 4 -9.77 17.33 32.11
CA PRO A 4 -10.78 17.81 31.16
C PRO A 4 -11.33 16.57 30.43
N LEU A 5 -12.44 16.05 30.93
CA LEU A 5 -13.32 15.19 30.16
C LEU A 5 -13.83 16.05 28.99
N ILE A 6 -13.33 15.78 27.79
CA ILE A 6 -13.91 16.31 26.55
C ILE A 6 -15.40 15.92 26.59
N PRO A 7 -16.35 16.87 26.57
CA PRO A 7 -17.77 16.53 26.69
C PRO A 7 -18.18 15.66 25.51
N SER A 8 -18.51 14.40 25.80
CA SER A 8 -18.98 13.44 24.82
C SER A 8 -20.40 13.80 24.38
N ALA A 9 -20.53 14.63 23.34
CA ALA A 9 -21.79 14.68 22.61
C ALA A 9 -22.10 13.26 22.09
N PRO A 10 -23.35 12.75 22.18
CA PRO A 10 -23.73 11.44 21.66
C PRO A 10 -23.30 11.20 20.20
N SER A 11 -23.28 12.27 19.40
CA SER A 11 -22.80 12.25 18.01
C SER A 11 -21.32 11.92 17.88
N ARG A 12 -20.47 12.42 18.80
CA ARG A 12 -19.03 12.15 18.79
C ARG A 12 -18.74 10.68 19.10
N LEU A 13 -19.40 10.12 20.12
CA LEU A 13 -19.25 8.70 20.46
C LEU A 13 -19.71 7.78 19.32
N LEU A 14 -20.83 8.12 18.65
CA LEU A 14 -21.31 7.38 17.49
C LEU A 14 -20.32 7.47 16.32
N ALA A 15 -19.77 8.66 16.04
CA ALA A 15 -18.75 8.86 15.01
C ALA A 15 -17.47 8.08 15.31
N GLU A 16 -16.95 8.17 16.54
CA GLU A 16 -15.77 7.43 16.99
C GLU A 16 -15.96 5.92 16.87
N GLN A 17 -17.15 5.41 17.20
CA GLN A 17 -17.47 3.99 17.04
C GLN A 17 -17.55 3.58 15.56
N ALA A 18 -18.17 4.40 14.72
CA ALA A 18 -18.25 4.15 13.27
C ALA A 18 -16.85 4.14 12.63
N LEU A 19 -16.03 5.14 12.95
CA LEU A 19 -14.64 5.25 12.51
C LEU A 19 -13.81 4.03 12.94
N SER A 20 -13.91 3.63 14.21
CA SER A 20 -13.13 2.49 14.73
C SER A 20 -13.56 1.16 14.09
N ARG A 21 -14.86 0.94 13.88
CA ARG A 21 -15.37 -0.26 13.18
C ARG A 21 -15.04 -0.27 11.70
N ALA A 22 -15.04 0.90 11.04
CA ALA A 22 -14.67 1.05 9.65
C ALA A 22 -13.18 0.78 9.44
N ALA A 23 -12.32 1.42 10.24
CA ALA A 23 -10.89 1.20 10.22
C ALA A 23 -10.50 -0.22 10.63
N GLY A 24 -11.25 -0.82 11.57
CA GLY A 24 -10.83 -2.04 12.27
C GLY A 24 -9.73 -1.77 13.29
N ALA A 25 -9.65 -0.54 13.81
CA ALA A 25 -8.61 -0.07 14.72
C ALA A 25 -9.18 0.90 15.77
N PRO A 26 -8.76 0.83 17.04
CA PRO A 26 -9.21 1.76 18.08
C PRO A 26 -8.50 3.12 17.95
N LEU A 27 -9.11 4.17 18.50
CA LEU A 27 -8.44 5.46 18.70
C LEU A 27 -7.52 5.38 19.91
N LEU A 28 -6.23 5.59 19.68
CA LEU A 28 -5.20 5.60 20.70
C LEU A 28 -4.81 7.04 21.00
N GLY A 29 -4.96 7.47 22.25
CA GLY A 29 -4.37 8.73 22.74
C GLY A 29 -2.93 8.53 23.23
N GLY A 30 -2.29 9.62 23.68
CA GLY A 30 -0.99 9.55 24.34
C GLY A 30 0.21 9.47 23.38
N ASN A 31 0.04 9.78 22.10
CA ASN A 31 1.10 9.61 21.10
C ASN A 31 1.84 10.92 20.82
N CYS A 32 3.06 10.79 20.33
CA CYS A 32 3.79 11.87 19.67
C CYS A 32 4.00 11.45 18.21
N ALA A 33 3.72 12.36 17.28
CA ALA A 33 3.83 12.11 15.86
C ALA A 33 4.55 13.28 15.17
N GLN A 34 5.46 12.96 14.25
CA GLN A 34 6.23 13.94 13.49
C GLN A 34 6.21 13.57 12.01
N TRP A 35 5.86 14.54 11.16
CA TRP A 35 5.93 14.38 9.71
C TRP A 35 7.38 14.21 9.24
N LEU A 36 7.57 13.23 8.36
CA LEU A 36 8.80 13.05 7.59
C LEU A 36 8.48 13.35 6.12
N ILE A 37 9.17 14.33 5.55
CA ILE A 37 8.97 14.79 4.17
C ILE A 37 10.15 14.32 3.33
N ASP A 38 9.84 13.54 2.30
CA ASP A 38 10.77 12.98 1.33
C ASP A 38 11.80 12.00 1.91
N ALA A 39 12.45 11.26 1.02
CA ALA A 39 13.23 10.10 1.42
C ALA A 39 14.46 10.44 2.26
N ALA A 40 15.09 11.61 2.07
CA ALA A 40 16.23 12.01 2.88
C ALA A 40 15.88 12.07 4.37
N ALA A 41 14.79 12.76 4.74
CA ALA A 41 14.34 12.86 6.13
C ALA A 41 13.97 11.48 6.70
N HIS A 42 13.37 10.60 5.90
CA HIS A 42 13.08 9.23 6.31
C HIS A 42 14.35 8.42 6.56
N TYR A 43 15.30 8.43 5.63
CA TYR A 43 16.51 7.63 5.72
C TYR A 43 17.37 8.07 6.90
N ASP A 44 17.51 9.37 7.12
CA ASP A 44 18.24 9.91 8.27
C ASP A 44 17.62 9.44 9.58
N ALA A 45 16.30 9.60 9.74
CA ALA A 45 15.58 9.19 10.94
C ALA A 45 15.64 7.66 11.17
N TRP A 46 15.42 6.86 10.11
CA TRP A 46 15.40 5.40 10.20
C TRP A 46 16.78 4.84 10.49
N LEU A 47 17.84 5.33 9.82
CA LEU A 47 19.21 4.88 10.08
C LEU A 47 19.68 5.31 11.47
N ALA A 48 19.33 6.51 11.94
CA ALA A 48 19.62 6.94 13.30
C ALA A 48 18.94 6.03 14.33
N ALA A 49 17.65 5.70 14.13
CA ALA A 49 16.92 4.79 15.01
C ALA A 49 17.53 3.39 15.01
N ILE A 50 17.84 2.82 13.83
CA ILE A 50 18.48 1.50 13.72
C ILE A 50 19.82 1.51 14.45
N ARG A 51 20.72 2.46 14.18
CA ARG A 51 22.03 2.53 14.84
C ARG A 51 21.92 2.69 16.37
N GLY A 52 20.86 3.36 16.84
CA GLY A 52 20.57 3.54 18.25
C GLY A 52 19.90 2.34 18.94
N ALA A 53 19.46 1.32 18.19
CA ALA A 53 18.71 0.19 18.72
C ALA A 53 19.49 -0.59 19.78
N ARG A 54 18.79 -1.00 20.85
CA ARG A 54 19.35 -1.72 22.00
C ARG A 54 18.78 -3.11 22.21
N GLN A 55 17.54 -3.34 21.82
CA GLN A 55 16.82 -4.60 22.03
C GLN A 55 16.42 -5.24 20.72
N ARG A 56 15.74 -4.48 19.84
CA ARG A 56 15.24 -5.01 18.58
C ARG A 56 15.12 -3.96 17.47
N ALA A 57 15.30 -4.40 16.23
CA ALA A 57 14.97 -3.63 15.03
C ALA A 57 14.15 -4.53 14.09
N LEU A 58 12.90 -4.12 13.83
CA LEU A 58 11.94 -4.84 13.00
C LEU A 58 11.65 -4.01 11.76
N LEU A 59 12.09 -4.45 10.59
CA LEU A 59 11.97 -3.73 9.33
C LEU A 59 11.10 -4.50 8.33
N GLU A 60 10.05 -3.88 7.83
CA GLU A 60 9.21 -4.41 6.74
C GLU A 60 9.18 -3.39 5.61
N ASN A 61 9.56 -3.79 4.39
CA ASN A 61 9.52 -2.89 3.24
C ASN A 61 9.29 -3.62 1.92
N TYR A 62 8.38 -3.08 1.11
CA TYR A 62 8.09 -3.61 -0.23
C TYR A 62 9.32 -3.66 -1.16
N ILE A 63 10.14 -2.59 -1.17
CA ILE A 63 11.34 -2.51 -2.03
C ILE A 63 12.56 -2.17 -1.18
N ILE A 64 13.55 -3.04 -1.24
CA ILE A 64 14.92 -2.76 -0.82
C ILE A 64 15.82 -3.03 -2.02
N ARG A 65 16.49 -1.99 -2.53
CA ARG A 65 17.39 -2.13 -3.69
C ARG A 65 18.80 -2.46 -3.22
N ASP A 66 19.54 -3.22 -4.03
CA ASP A 66 20.99 -3.39 -3.83
C ASP A 66 21.76 -2.20 -4.42
N ASP A 67 21.52 -1.03 -3.83
CA ASP A 67 22.22 0.22 -4.13
C ASP A 67 22.88 0.76 -2.85
N GLU A 68 23.46 1.96 -2.92
CA GLU A 68 24.15 2.58 -1.79
C GLU A 68 23.24 2.78 -0.57
N VAL A 69 21.97 3.15 -0.80
CA VAL A 69 20.99 3.33 0.28
C VAL A 69 20.63 1.98 0.89
N GLY A 70 20.28 0.99 0.08
CA GLY A 70 19.95 -0.33 0.61
C GLY A 70 21.12 -0.99 1.34
N ARG A 71 22.36 -0.84 0.84
CA ARG A 71 23.56 -1.31 1.54
C ARG A 71 23.78 -0.58 2.86
N ALA A 72 23.56 0.73 2.94
CA ALA A 72 23.65 1.47 4.19
C ALA A 72 22.65 0.96 5.25
N PHE A 73 21.40 0.67 4.85
CA PHE A 73 20.41 0.05 5.74
C PHE A 73 20.83 -1.35 6.18
N ARG A 74 21.26 -2.20 5.24
CA ARG A 74 21.76 -3.54 5.54
C ARG A 74 22.92 -3.46 6.54
N ASP A 75 23.90 -2.60 6.30
CA ASP A 75 25.11 -2.52 7.10
C ASP A 75 24.83 -2.03 8.52
N ALA A 76 23.91 -1.07 8.68
CA ALA A 76 23.42 -0.64 10.00
C ALA A 76 22.71 -1.79 10.75
N LEU A 77 21.87 -2.56 10.06
CA LEU A 77 21.20 -3.73 10.63
C LEU A 77 22.21 -4.84 11.02
N VAL A 78 23.21 -5.09 10.18
CA VAL A 78 24.31 -6.04 10.44
C VAL A 78 25.09 -5.62 11.68
N GLU A 79 25.43 -4.34 11.79
CA GLU A 79 26.15 -3.78 12.93
C GLU A 79 25.40 -4.02 14.24
N ARG A 80 24.08 -3.76 14.25
CA ARG A 80 23.24 -3.98 15.43
C ARG A 80 23.07 -5.46 15.77
N ALA A 81 22.89 -6.31 14.77
CA ALA A 81 22.82 -7.76 14.97
C ALA A 81 24.12 -8.29 15.63
N LYS A 82 25.29 -7.83 15.17
CA LYS A 82 26.59 -8.15 15.81
C LYS A 82 26.70 -7.65 17.25
N ALA A 83 26.02 -6.56 17.57
CA ALA A 83 25.95 -6.02 18.93
C ALA A 83 24.93 -6.76 19.83
N GLY A 84 24.30 -7.83 19.35
CA GLY A 84 23.34 -8.64 20.10
C GLY A 84 21.90 -8.13 20.05
N VAL A 85 21.60 -7.12 19.23
CA VAL A 85 20.23 -6.63 19.01
C VAL A 85 19.47 -7.65 18.15
N PHE A 86 18.22 -7.96 18.51
CA PHE A 86 17.37 -8.81 17.68
C PHE A 86 16.97 -8.08 16.40
N VAL A 87 17.39 -8.57 15.23
CA VAL A 87 17.08 -7.94 13.96
C VAL A 87 16.24 -8.86 13.10
N ALA A 88 15.06 -8.38 12.69
CA ALA A 88 14.14 -9.12 11.83
C ALA A 88 13.70 -8.26 10.64
N VAL A 89 13.80 -8.81 9.44
CA VAL A 89 13.48 -8.12 8.18
C VAL A 89 12.46 -8.91 7.37
N VAL A 90 11.41 -8.24 6.92
CA VAL A 90 10.45 -8.74 5.93
C VAL A 90 10.62 -7.94 4.64
N VAL A 91 10.79 -8.65 3.52
CA VAL A 91 10.82 -8.07 2.17
C VAL A 91 9.80 -8.72 1.27
N ASP A 92 9.17 -7.95 0.38
CA ASP A 92 8.27 -8.52 -0.61
C ASP A 92 9.03 -9.15 -1.78
N TRP A 93 8.63 -10.37 -2.17
CA TRP A 93 9.26 -11.07 -3.28
C TRP A 93 9.22 -10.31 -4.61
N LEU A 94 8.08 -9.70 -4.95
CA LEU A 94 7.87 -9.02 -6.23
C LEU A 94 8.60 -7.67 -6.23
N GLY A 95 8.46 -6.90 -5.14
CA GLY A 95 9.13 -5.61 -5.01
C GLY A 95 10.66 -5.72 -5.03
N CYS A 96 11.19 -6.81 -4.48
CA CYS A 96 12.63 -7.10 -4.45
C CYS A 96 13.10 -8.05 -5.57
N LEU A 97 12.25 -8.39 -6.55
CA LEU A 97 12.62 -9.33 -7.61
C LEU A 97 13.84 -8.85 -8.39
N GLY A 98 14.86 -9.71 -8.49
CA GLY A 98 16.13 -9.40 -9.14
C GLY A 98 17.10 -8.55 -8.30
N GLN A 99 16.64 -7.94 -7.21
CA GLN A 99 17.42 -7.13 -6.27
C GLN A 99 17.57 -7.86 -4.92
N SER A 100 18.23 -7.23 -3.94
CA SER A 100 18.35 -7.66 -2.53
C SER A 100 18.14 -9.16 -2.28
N ARG A 101 18.89 -10.00 -3.02
CA ARG A 101 18.71 -11.46 -3.08
C ARG A 101 19.34 -12.11 -1.86
N ALA A 102 19.44 -13.44 -1.85
CA ALA A 102 20.09 -14.19 -0.77
C ALA A 102 21.49 -13.63 -0.42
N ALA A 103 22.32 -13.32 -1.41
CA ALA A 103 23.66 -12.78 -1.22
C ALA A 103 23.67 -11.39 -0.55
N PHE A 104 22.72 -10.51 -0.89
CA PHE A 104 22.61 -9.20 -0.26
C PHE A 104 22.37 -9.32 1.24
N TRP A 105 21.54 -10.28 1.67
CA TRP A 105 21.20 -10.51 3.07
C TRP A 105 22.14 -11.47 3.81
N ALA A 106 23.12 -12.08 3.12
CA ALA A 106 24.04 -13.04 3.72
C ALA A 106 24.83 -12.45 4.90
N PRO A 107 25.35 -11.20 4.85
CA PRO A 107 26.02 -10.58 5.99
C PRO A 107 25.13 -10.45 7.23
N LEU A 108 23.83 -10.13 7.03
CA LEU A 108 22.88 -9.97 8.13
C LEU A 108 22.58 -11.33 8.78
N ARG A 109 22.35 -12.36 7.97
CA ARG A 109 22.14 -13.73 8.49
C ARG A 109 23.37 -14.26 9.23
N ALA A 110 24.57 -13.97 8.73
CA ALA A 110 25.81 -14.35 9.40
C ALA A 110 26.01 -13.63 10.74
N ALA A 111 25.46 -12.41 10.89
CA ALA A 111 25.45 -11.66 12.14
C ALA A 111 24.33 -12.08 13.11
N GLY A 112 23.51 -13.08 12.77
CA GLY A 112 22.39 -13.56 13.60
C GLY A 112 21.05 -12.86 13.32
N GLY A 113 20.99 -11.94 12.34
CA GLY A 113 19.73 -11.33 11.93
C GLY A 113 18.88 -12.25 11.05
N GLU A 114 17.56 -12.11 11.15
CA GLU A 114 16.61 -12.94 10.42
C GLU A 114 15.97 -12.17 9.26
N VAL A 115 15.84 -12.81 8.10
CA VAL A 115 15.22 -12.21 6.91
C VAL A 115 14.24 -13.17 6.26
N ARG A 116 12.98 -12.76 6.14
CA ARG A 116 11.91 -13.52 5.49
C ARG A 116 11.40 -12.80 4.24
N VAL A 117 10.97 -13.60 3.26
CA VAL A 117 10.47 -13.10 1.98
C VAL A 117 8.98 -13.35 1.89
N PHE A 118 8.21 -12.28 1.71
CA PHE A 118 6.76 -12.34 1.64
C PHE A 118 6.26 -12.86 0.28
N ASN A 119 5.47 -13.93 0.35
CA ASN A 119 4.74 -14.57 -0.74
C ASN A 119 5.52 -14.73 -2.07
N PRO A 120 6.68 -15.41 -2.10
CA PRO A 120 7.26 -15.86 -3.36
C PRO A 120 6.32 -16.87 -4.07
N PRO A 121 6.42 -17.05 -5.41
CA PRO A 121 5.71 -18.10 -6.11
C PRO A 121 6.03 -19.46 -5.50
N GLN A 122 4.98 -20.18 -5.10
CA GLN A 122 5.09 -21.49 -4.47
C GLN A 122 4.22 -22.51 -5.20
N LEU A 123 4.77 -23.68 -5.46
CA LEU A 123 4.03 -24.79 -6.03
C LEU A 123 2.91 -25.23 -5.08
N GLY A 124 1.71 -25.43 -5.63
CA GLY A 124 0.49 -25.71 -4.88
C GLY A 124 -0.32 -24.47 -4.48
N GLN A 125 0.13 -23.27 -4.85
CA GLN A 125 -0.49 -21.99 -4.50
C GLN A 125 -0.68 -21.12 -5.76
N PRO A 126 -1.71 -21.40 -6.60
CA PRO A 126 -1.83 -20.81 -7.94
C PRO A 126 -1.88 -19.28 -7.94
N PHE A 127 -2.46 -18.69 -6.89
CA PHE A 127 -2.65 -17.26 -6.71
C PHE A 127 -1.96 -16.69 -5.46
N GLY A 128 -1.10 -17.49 -4.80
CA GLY A 128 -0.45 -17.10 -3.54
C GLY A 128 0.41 -15.85 -3.66
N TRP A 129 0.99 -15.63 -4.85
CA TRP A 129 1.87 -14.51 -5.17
C TRP A 129 1.16 -13.19 -5.51
N ILE A 130 -0.18 -13.17 -5.62
CA ILE A 130 -0.90 -11.94 -6.01
C ILE A 130 -0.96 -10.92 -4.87
N SER A 131 -1.25 -11.38 -3.65
CA SER A 131 -1.27 -10.49 -2.48
C SER A 131 0.16 -10.13 -2.10
N ARG A 132 0.43 -8.83 -2.00
CA ARG A 132 1.75 -8.28 -1.67
C ARG A 132 1.76 -7.69 -0.28
N ASP A 133 2.93 -7.76 0.34
CA ASP A 133 3.22 -6.94 1.49
C ASP A 133 3.67 -5.57 0.97
N HIS A 134 2.78 -4.59 1.07
CA HIS A 134 3.04 -3.24 0.60
C HIS A 134 3.27 -2.28 1.77
N ARG A 135 3.54 -2.79 2.98
CA ARG A 135 3.92 -1.96 4.12
C ARG A 135 5.34 -1.41 3.96
N LYS A 136 5.57 -0.25 4.55
CA LYS A 136 6.91 0.30 4.81
C LYS A 136 6.92 0.74 6.25
N LEU A 137 7.50 -0.09 7.10
CA LEU A 137 7.37 -0.06 8.54
C LEU A 137 8.74 -0.32 9.17
N LEU A 138 9.10 0.47 10.18
CA LEU A 138 10.23 0.20 11.04
C LEU A 138 9.79 0.36 12.50
N VAL A 139 10.08 -0.63 13.33
CA VAL A 139 9.92 -0.55 14.78
C VAL A 139 11.27 -0.80 15.44
N VAL A 140 11.68 0.11 16.33
CA VAL A 140 12.92 0.02 17.09
C VAL A 140 12.60 0.01 18.58
N ASP A 141 13.11 -1.01 19.27
CA ASP A 141 13.01 -1.21 20.72
C ASP A 141 11.58 -1.18 21.30
N GLY A 142 10.56 -1.32 20.45
CA GLY A 142 9.16 -1.14 20.83
C GLY A 142 8.80 0.30 21.24
N THR A 143 9.69 1.29 21.04
CA THR A 143 9.49 2.67 21.51
C THR A 143 9.49 3.71 20.39
N HIS A 144 10.07 3.37 19.24
CA HIS A 144 10.09 4.21 18.05
C HIS A 144 9.46 3.45 16.90
N GLY A 145 8.46 4.06 16.27
CA GLY A 145 7.76 3.52 15.13
C GLY A 145 7.87 4.45 13.93
N PHE A 146 7.98 3.89 12.74
CA PHE A 146 7.96 4.66 11.50
C PHE A 146 7.09 3.96 10.47
N LEU A 147 6.33 4.76 9.71
CA LEU A 147 5.61 4.29 8.53
C LEU A 147 5.62 5.34 7.42
N SER A 148 5.58 4.90 6.16
CA SER A 148 5.58 5.82 5.01
C SER A 148 5.12 5.18 3.71
N GLY A 149 5.09 5.96 2.62
CA GLY A 149 5.10 5.46 1.24
C GLY A 149 6.50 5.14 0.69
N VAL A 150 7.57 5.55 1.38
CA VAL A 150 8.97 5.52 0.94
C VAL A 150 9.54 4.11 1.00
N CYS A 151 10.09 3.66 -0.13
CA CYS A 151 10.88 2.43 -0.17
C CYS A 151 12.38 2.71 0.00
N ILE A 152 13.20 1.68 0.22
CA ILE A 152 14.64 1.82 0.42
C ILE A 152 15.36 1.68 -0.93
N SER A 153 15.73 2.82 -1.53
CA SER A 153 16.31 2.89 -2.88
C SER A 153 16.88 4.29 -3.16
N ALA A 154 18.08 4.39 -3.71
CA ALA A 154 18.71 5.65 -4.13
C ALA A 154 17.84 6.46 -5.12
N LYS A 155 17.02 5.77 -5.93
CA LYS A 155 16.03 6.38 -6.83
C LYS A 155 15.14 7.45 -6.16
N TRP A 156 14.84 7.28 -4.88
CA TRP A 156 14.01 8.21 -4.12
C TRP A 156 14.68 9.57 -3.86
N LEU A 157 16.01 9.58 -3.80
CA LEU A 157 16.81 10.79 -3.60
C LEU A 157 17.00 11.59 -4.90
N GLY A 158 16.52 11.06 -6.04
CA GLY A 158 16.76 11.65 -7.35
C GLY A 158 18.20 11.38 -7.84
N ASP A 159 18.60 12.10 -8.87
CA ASP A 159 19.93 12.05 -9.46
C ASP A 159 20.30 13.47 -9.95
N PRO A 160 21.04 14.26 -9.13
CA PRO A 160 21.45 15.60 -9.50
C PRO A 160 22.30 15.63 -10.79
N ALA A 161 23.14 14.61 -11.01
CA ALA A 161 23.99 14.53 -12.20
C ALA A 161 23.16 14.36 -13.49
N ARG A 162 21.93 13.84 -13.37
CA ARG A 162 20.97 13.72 -14.47
C ARG A 162 19.82 14.73 -14.40
N ASN A 163 19.91 15.73 -13.51
CA ASN A 163 18.85 16.71 -13.26
C ASN A 163 17.48 16.05 -12.97
N VAL A 164 17.50 14.93 -12.22
CA VAL A 164 16.29 14.24 -11.76
C VAL A 164 16.05 14.65 -10.31
N PRO A 165 14.99 15.43 -10.00
CA PRO A 165 14.71 15.81 -8.62
C PRO A 165 14.30 14.59 -7.77
N PRO A 166 14.41 14.67 -6.44
CA PRO A 166 13.90 13.66 -5.52
C PRO A 166 12.41 13.38 -5.74
N TRP A 167 11.99 12.18 -5.36
CA TRP A 167 10.59 11.82 -5.33
C TRP A 167 9.90 12.43 -4.11
N ARG A 168 8.70 12.98 -4.29
CA ARG A 168 7.90 13.58 -3.23
C ARG A 168 7.08 12.52 -2.49
N ASP A 169 7.29 12.32 -1.19
CA ASP A 169 6.52 11.37 -0.35
C ASP A 169 6.45 11.81 1.12
N THR A 170 5.44 11.34 1.85
CA THR A 170 5.17 11.71 3.23
C THR A 170 5.07 10.46 4.08
N GLY A 171 5.70 10.50 5.26
CA GLY A 171 5.54 9.48 6.30
C GLY A 171 5.56 10.08 7.69
N LEU A 172 5.67 9.22 8.68
CA LEU A 172 5.48 9.56 10.08
C LEU A 172 6.53 8.86 10.94
N ALA A 173 7.13 9.60 11.86
CA ALA A 173 7.80 9.07 13.04
C ALA A 173 6.83 9.11 14.23
N LEU A 174 6.81 8.04 15.01
CA LEU A 174 5.85 7.82 16.10
C LEU A 174 6.53 7.37 17.39
N ARG A 175 6.02 7.87 18.51
CA ARG A 175 6.29 7.38 19.87
C ARG A 175 5.00 7.32 20.65
N GLY A 176 4.96 6.46 21.68
CA GLY A 176 3.78 6.23 22.52
C GLY A 176 3.01 4.96 22.14
N PRO A 177 1.78 4.78 22.65
CA PRO A 177 1.01 3.54 22.54
C PRO A 177 0.86 2.98 21.12
N ALA A 178 0.84 3.83 20.10
CA ALA A 178 0.73 3.41 18.70
C ALA A 178 1.88 2.51 18.23
N VAL A 179 3.06 2.58 18.85
CA VAL A 179 4.21 1.75 18.46
C VAL A 179 3.93 0.26 18.70
N ALA A 180 3.14 -0.08 19.71
CA ALA A 180 2.72 -1.47 19.96
C ALA A 180 1.86 -2.03 18.80
N GLU A 181 0.98 -1.22 18.21
CA GLU A 181 0.18 -1.63 17.04
C GLU A 181 1.03 -1.83 15.79
N LEU A 182 2.06 -0.99 15.60
CA LEU A 182 3.03 -1.19 14.52
C LEU A 182 3.81 -2.49 14.69
N GLU A 183 4.24 -2.78 15.92
CA GLU A 183 4.93 -4.04 16.23
C GLU A 183 4.03 -5.26 16.03
N ALA A 184 2.77 -5.17 16.45
CA ALA A 184 1.77 -6.21 16.23
C ALA A 184 1.53 -6.44 14.73
N ALA A 185 1.49 -5.37 13.93
CA ALA A 185 1.37 -5.47 12.48
C ALA A 185 2.56 -6.22 11.86
N PHE A 186 3.79 -5.92 12.28
CA PHE A 186 5.00 -6.63 11.86
C PHE A 186 4.95 -8.10 12.29
N ALA A 187 4.65 -8.37 13.55
CA ALA A 187 4.57 -9.73 14.10
C ALA A 187 3.55 -10.60 13.36
N GLN A 188 2.43 -10.00 12.93
CA GLN A 188 1.44 -10.67 12.11
C GLN A 188 1.98 -11.03 10.72
N SER A 189 2.67 -10.10 10.05
CA SER A 189 3.33 -10.38 8.77
C SER A 189 4.38 -11.49 8.92
N TRP A 190 5.16 -11.44 9.99
CA TRP A 190 6.19 -12.41 10.32
C TRP A 190 5.63 -13.83 10.50
N ALA A 191 4.58 -13.97 11.30
CA ALA A 191 3.95 -15.25 11.61
C ALA A 191 3.22 -15.89 10.42
N GLU A 192 2.83 -15.11 9.41
CA GLU A 192 2.21 -15.67 8.20
C GLU A 192 3.24 -16.37 7.30
N ILE A 193 4.50 -15.94 7.33
CA ILE A 193 5.56 -16.44 6.45
C ILE A 193 6.58 -17.34 7.17
N GLY A 194 6.29 -17.74 8.40
CA GLY A 194 7.11 -18.69 9.18
C GLY A 194 6.67 -18.73 10.65
N PRO A 195 7.47 -19.33 11.55
CA PRO A 195 7.17 -19.35 12.99
C PRO A 195 6.94 -17.94 13.56
N ALA A 196 5.97 -17.81 14.46
CA ALA A 196 5.67 -16.55 15.14
C ALA A 196 6.90 -16.03 15.91
N LEU A 197 6.98 -14.70 16.08
CA LEU A 197 8.00 -14.11 16.95
C LEU A 197 7.78 -14.60 18.39
N ALA A 198 8.88 -14.93 19.07
CA ALA A 198 8.81 -15.11 20.51
C ALA A 198 8.39 -13.77 21.15
N PRO A 199 7.54 -13.81 22.20
CA PRO A 199 7.25 -12.61 22.98
C PRO A 199 8.56 -12.00 23.50
N PHE A 200 8.74 -10.70 23.31
CA PHE A 200 9.91 -10.01 23.83
C PHE A 200 9.73 -9.78 25.34
N ALA A 201 10.70 -10.20 26.14
CA ALA A 201 10.66 -10.05 27.60
C ALA A 201 11.01 -8.60 28.02
N GLY A 202 10.21 -8.00 28.92
CA GLY A 202 10.51 -6.72 29.55
C GLY A 202 9.26 -5.89 29.88
N PRO A 203 9.31 -4.95 30.85
CA PRO A 203 8.23 -3.99 31.05
C PRO A 203 8.11 -3.13 29.78
N LEU A 204 6.92 -3.12 29.17
CA LEU A 204 6.65 -2.32 27.99
C LEU A 204 6.54 -0.84 28.41
N ASP A 205 7.66 -0.12 28.47
CA ASP A 205 7.66 1.34 28.30
C ASP A 205 7.07 1.73 26.93
N ALA A 206 6.88 0.75 26.02
CA ALA A 206 6.23 0.85 24.71
C ALA A 206 4.80 1.41 24.74
N THR A 207 4.12 1.43 25.89
CA THR A 207 2.78 2.01 26.05
C THR A 207 2.78 3.31 26.85
N ALA A 208 3.95 3.79 27.30
CA ALA A 208 4.04 5.04 28.02
C ALA A 208 3.59 6.20 27.10
N PRO A 209 2.72 7.10 27.57
CA PRO A 209 2.36 8.29 26.80
C PRO A 209 3.60 9.11 26.45
N ALA A 210 3.71 9.51 25.18
CA ALA A 210 4.80 10.33 24.66
C ALA A 210 4.33 11.72 24.20
N GLY A 211 3.02 11.97 24.20
CA GLY A 211 2.39 13.22 23.79
C GLY A 211 0.87 13.16 23.98
N ASP A 212 0.13 13.99 23.28
CA ASP A 212 -1.32 14.15 23.37
C ASP A 212 -2.08 13.78 22.08
N VAL A 213 -1.36 13.33 21.04
CA VAL A 213 -1.94 13.02 19.73
C VAL A 213 -2.81 11.77 19.80
N ALA A 214 -4.05 11.91 19.31
CA ALA A 214 -4.98 10.82 19.11
C ALA A 214 -4.89 10.28 17.67
N LEU A 215 -4.66 8.98 17.50
CA LEU A 215 -4.54 8.36 16.18
C LEU A 215 -4.96 6.88 16.17
N ARG A 216 -5.21 6.36 14.97
CA ARG A 216 -5.45 4.93 14.71
C ARG A 216 -4.35 4.39 13.82
N VAL A 217 -3.77 3.26 14.19
CA VAL A 217 -2.91 2.47 13.31
C VAL A 217 -3.76 1.46 12.57
N ILE A 218 -3.78 1.53 11.25
CA ILE A 218 -4.65 0.75 10.38
C ILE A 218 -3.78 -0.21 9.57
N ALA A 219 -3.55 -1.39 10.15
CA ALA A 219 -2.82 -2.46 9.50
C ALA A 219 -3.78 -3.33 8.67
N THR A 220 -3.96 -2.99 7.39
CA THR A 220 -4.90 -3.73 6.54
C THR A 220 -4.36 -5.12 6.18
N GLN A 221 -5.30 -6.04 5.99
CA GLN A 221 -5.07 -7.37 5.44
C GLN A 221 -6.00 -7.59 4.24
N PRO A 222 -5.67 -8.52 3.34
CA PRO A 222 -6.54 -8.86 2.22
C PRO A 222 -7.97 -9.16 2.70
N ALA A 223 -8.96 -8.67 1.95
CA ALA A 223 -10.40 -8.79 2.22
C ALA A 223 -10.95 -8.09 3.50
N THR A 224 -10.14 -7.38 4.29
CA THR A 224 -10.67 -6.61 5.45
C THR A 224 -11.34 -5.29 5.04
N ALA A 225 -10.89 -4.69 3.94
CA ALA A 225 -11.40 -3.44 3.38
C ALA A 225 -11.51 -2.28 4.40
N GLY A 226 -10.70 -2.28 5.46
CA GLY A 226 -10.81 -1.32 6.56
C GLY A 226 -10.58 0.11 6.10
N MET A 227 -9.45 0.33 5.39
CA MET A 227 -9.12 1.64 4.84
C MET A 227 -10.15 2.10 3.78
N TYR A 228 -10.64 1.20 2.94
CA TYR A 228 -11.70 1.51 1.96
C TYR A 228 -12.99 2.01 2.62
N ARG A 229 -13.41 1.39 3.72
CA ARG A 229 -14.60 1.82 4.47
C ARG A 229 -14.35 3.15 5.18
N LEU A 230 -13.17 3.33 5.76
CA LEU A 230 -12.81 4.56 6.42
C LEU A 230 -12.74 5.75 5.44
N ASP A 231 -12.08 5.60 4.29
CA ASP A 231 -12.00 6.65 3.26
C ASP A 231 -13.40 7.09 2.80
N GLN A 232 -14.33 6.15 2.61
CA GLN A 232 -15.72 6.47 2.28
C GLN A 232 -16.42 7.25 3.40
N LEU A 233 -16.26 6.84 4.66
CA LEU A 233 -16.84 7.57 5.79
C LEU A 233 -16.28 8.98 5.92
N ILE A 234 -14.96 9.15 5.77
CA ILE A 234 -14.33 10.48 5.81
C ILE A 234 -14.87 11.35 4.69
N ALA A 235 -14.98 10.82 3.47
CA ALA A 235 -15.59 11.55 2.36
C ALA A 235 -17.03 11.97 2.67
N SER A 236 -17.82 11.13 3.35
CA SER A 236 -19.19 11.47 3.77
C SER A 236 -19.27 12.43 4.96
N MET A 237 -18.25 12.51 5.81
CA MET A 237 -18.24 13.37 7.00
C MET A 237 -17.62 14.75 6.75
N ALA A 238 -16.76 14.89 5.73
CA ALA A 238 -16.11 16.15 5.41
C ALA A 238 -17.12 17.28 5.18
N ARG A 239 -16.85 18.46 5.75
CA ARG A 239 -17.78 19.61 5.76
C ARG A 239 -17.27 20.83 5.02
N ARG A 240 -15.95 21.00 4.90
CA ARG A 240 -15.32 22.18 4.32
C ARG A 240 -14.29 21.81 3.25
N THR A 241 -13.40 20.89 3.56
CA THR A 241 -12.26 20.53 2.70
C THR A 241 -11.99 19.05 2.76
N LEU A 242 -11.65 18.45 1.63
CA LEU A 242 -11.10 17.10 1.54
C LEU A 242 -10.01 17.07 0.47
N TRP A 243 -8.76 17.09 0.90
CA TRP A 243 -7.61 17.12 0.00
C TRP A 243 -6.87 15.79 0.04
N LEU A 244 -6.68 15.20 -1.14
CA LEU A 244 -6.15 13.88 -1.33
C LEU A 244 -4.88 13.96 -2.16
N THR A 245 -3.85 13.21 -1.76
CA THR A 245 -2.66 12.94 -2.57
C THR A 245 -2.53 11.43 -2.74
N ASP A 246 -2.38 10.97 -3.97
CA ASP A 246 -2.22 9.53 -4.23
C ASP A 246 -1.34 9.25 -5.45
N ALA A 247 -0.46 8.26 -5.32
CA ALA A 247 0.46 7.87 -6.39
C ALA A 247 -0.23 7.17 -7.57
N TYR A 248 -1.32 6.45 -7.31
CA TYR A 248 -1.94 5.52 -8.28
C TYR A 248 -3.45 5.50 -8.15
N PHE A 249 -4.08 6.68 -8.21
CA PHE A 249 -5.52 6.82 -8.05
C PHE A 249 -6.26 6.05 -9.14
N VAL A 250 -6.99 5.02 -8.72
CA VAL A 250 -7.93 4.26 -9.55
C VAL A 250 -9.15 4.00 -8.67
N GLY A 251 -9.88 5.08 -8.39
CA GLY A 251 -11.00 5.06 -7.46
C GLY A 251 -12.10 4.07 -7.86
N LEU A 252 -12.58 3.30 -6.89
CA LEU A 252 -13.76 2.46 -7.03
C LEU A 252 -15.01 3.33 -7.12
N ALA A 253 -16.01 2.88 -7.88
CA ALA A 253 -17.22 3.66 -8.11
C ALA A 253 -17.89 4.18 -6.83
N PRO A 254 -18.06 3.40 -5.74
CA PRO A 254 -18.68 3.91 -4.52
C PRO A 254 -17.86 5.02 -3.84
N TYR A 255 -16.53 4.89 -3.82
CA TYR A 255 -15.67 5.96 -3.28
C TYR A 255 -15.73 7.22 -4.14
N VAL A 256 -15.70 7.09 -5.47
CA VAL A 256 -15.90 8.22 -6.38
C VAL A 256 -17.25 8.89 -6.14
N GLN A 257 -18.32 8.14 -5.93
CA GLN A 257 -19.64 8.72 -5.60
C GLN A 257 -19.63 9.47 -4.26
N ALA A 258 -18.92 8.98 -3.24
CA ALA A 258 -18.77 9.67 -1.96
C ALA A 258 -18.06 11.03 -2.13
N LEU A 259 -16.97 11.06 -2.91
CA LEU A 259 -16.28 12.32 -3.24
C LEU A 259 -17.18 13.28 -4.03
N VAL A 260 -17.95 12.77 -4.99
CA VAL A 260 -18.90 13.56 -5.78
C VAL A 260 -20.00 14.14 -4.90
N ALA A 261 -20.51 13.37 -3.94
CA ALA A 261 -21.52 13.84 -2.98
C ALA A 261 -20.96 14.98 -2.12
N ALA A 262 -19.77 14.82 -1.54
CA ALA A 262 -19.11 15.86 -0.77
C ALA A 262 -18.91 17.14 -1.59
N SER A 263 -18.41 17.02 -2.83
CA SER A 263 -18.22 18.14 -3.74
C SER A 263 -19.54 18.87 -4.08
N ARG A 264 -20.65 18.13 -4.23
CA ARG A 264 -21.99 18.70 -4.47
C ARG A 264 -22.55 19.43 -3.25
N ASP A 265 -22.18 19.00 -2.06
CA ASP A 265 -22.52 19.67 -0.79
C ASP A 265 -21.64 20.90 -0.51
N GLY A 266 -20.75 21.27 -1.45
CA GLY A 266 -19.91 22.46 -1.37
C GLY A 266 -18.57 22.26 -0.66
N VAL A 267 -18.18 21.01 -0.37
CA VAL A 267 -16.85 20.68 0.15
C VAL A 267 -15.81 20.93 -0.95
N ASP A 268 -14.71 21.61 -0.62
CA ASP A 268 -13.57 21.77 -1.53
C ASP A 268 -12.77 20.46 -1.60
N VAL A 269 -13.11 19.64 -2.59
CA VAL A 269 -12.47 18.36 -2.84
C VAL A 269 -11.37 18.52 -3.88
N ARG A 270 -10.13 18.15 -3.51
CA ARG A 270 -8.94 18.24 -4.37
C ARG A 270 -8.20 16.93 -4.42
N LEU A 271 -7.71 16.56 -5.59
CA LEU A 271 -6.92 15.36 -5.83
C LEU A 271 -5.59 15.75 -6.49
N LEU A 272 -4.47 15.51 -5.80
CA LEU A 272 -3.12 15.65 -6.32
C LEU A 272 -2.56 14.27 -6.69
N VAL A 273 -2.11 14.13 -7.93
CA VAL A 273 -1.66 12.87 -8.53
C VAL A 273 -0.40 13.08 -9.35
N PRO A 274 0.35 12.04 -9.74
CA PRO A 274 1.61 12.20 -10.46
C PRO A 274 1.39 12.62 -11.92
N GLY A 275 2.10 13.64 -12.40
CA GLY A 275 2.16 13.96 -13.84
C GLY A 275 3.03 12.97 -14.63
N SER A 276 4.09 12.46 -14.00
CA SER A 276 4.93 11.33 -14.41
C SER A 276 4.74 10.15 -13.46
N SER A 277 4.77 8.92 -14.00
CA SER A 277 4.67 7.70 -13.21
C SER A 277 5.76 6.72 -13.64
N ASP A 278 6.30 6.01 -12.67
CA ASP A 278 7.19 4.86 -12.86
C ASP A 278 6.44 3.62 -13.41
N ILE A 279 5.10 3.61 -13.40
CA ILE A 279 4.25 2.58 -14.00
C ILE A 279 3.37 3.19 -15.12
N PRO A 280 3.84 3.21 -16.38
CA PRO A 280 3.17 3.91 -17.48
C PRO A 280 1.72 3.49 -17.73
N VAL A 281 1.40 2.20 -17.53
CA VAL A 281 0.05 1.66 -17.73
C VAL A 281 -0.95 2.27 -16.73
N VAL A 282 -0.53 2.46 -15.47
CA VAL A 282 -1.37 3.03 -14.41
C VAL A 282 -1.63 4.51 -14.68
N ALA A 283 -0.65 5.23 -15.22
CA ALA A 283 -0.82 6.64 -15.61
C ALA A 283 -1.93 6.86 -16.66
N GLY A 284 -2.14 5.89 -17.56
CA GLY A 284 -3.25 5.94 -18.52
C GLY A 284 -4.61 5.67 -17.87
N LEU A 285 -4.65 4.72 -16.93
CA LEU A 285 -5.87 4.37 -16.17
C LEU A 285 -6.32 5.52 -15.26
N SER A 286 -5.41 6.12 -14.49
CA SER A 286 -5.72 7.24 -13.60
C SER A 286 -6.36 8.41 -14.36
N ARG A 287 -5.74 8.85 -15.47
CA ARG A 287 -6.27 9.93 -16.31
C ARG A 287 -7.64 9.65 -16.91
N SER A 288 -7.98 8.38 -17.16
CA SER A 288 -9.33 8.01 -17.64
C SER A 288 -10.42 8.26 -16.60
N GLY A 289 -10.05 8.25 -15.31
CA GLY A 289 -10.93 8.50 -14.18
C GLY A 289 -11.15 9.97 -13.84
N TYR A 290 -10.43 10.92 -14.44
CA TYR A 290 -10.53 12.34 -14.06
C TYR A 290 -11.84 12.99 -14.50
N ARG A 291 -12.39 12.60 -15.66
CA ARG A 291 -13.54 13.30 -16.24
C ARG A 291 -14.77 13.32 -15.32
N PRO A 292 -15.20 12.20 -14.70
CA PRO A 292 -16.28 12.22 -13.71
C PRO A 292 -16.01 13.13 -12.52
N LEU A 293 -14.77 13.20 -12.04
CA LEU A 293 -14.38 14.04 -10.90
C LEU A 293 -14.51 15.53 -11.26
N LEU A 294 -13.89 15.94 -12.37
CA LEU A 294 -13.91 17.32 -12.84
C LEU A 294 -15.35 17.81 -13.12
N LYS A 295 -16.22 16.93 -13.63
CA LYS A 295 -17.64 17.27 -13.85
C LYS A 295 -18.42 17.50 -12.55
N ALA A 296 -17.98 16.93 -11.45
CA ALA A 296 -18.61 17.10 -10.15
C ALA A 296 -18.10 18.31 -9.36
N GLY A 297 -17.12 19.06 -9.90
CA GLY A 297 -16.46 20.17 -9.22
C GLY A 297 -15.21 19.78 -8.43
N ILE A 298 -14.83 18.50 -8.43
CA ILE A 298 -13.60 18.03 -7.81
C ILE A 298 -12.41 18.52 -8.64
N ARG A 299 -11.45 19.19 -7.99
CA ARG A 299 -10.26 19.72 -8.64
C ARG A 299 -9.17 18.65 -8.70
N VAL A 300 -8.51 18.51 -9.84
CA VAL A 300 -7.44 17.51 -10.04
C VAL A 300 -6.16 18.23 -10.45
N PHE A 301 -5.06 17.89 -9.82
CA PHE A 301 -3.73 18.47 -10.06
C PHE A 301 -2.74 17.37 -10.41
N GLU A 302 -1.92 17.59 -11.44
CA GLU A 302 -0.80 16.72 -11.79
C GLU A 302 0.52 17.33 -11.33
N TRP A 303 1.28 16.59 -10.51
CA TRP A 303 2.63 16.96 -10.05
C TRP A 303 3.61 17.10 -11.21
N ASN A 304 4.40 18.18 -11.20
CA ASN A 304 5.35 18.51 -12.25
C ASN A 304 6.78 17.97 -12.00
N GLY A 305 7.08 17.47 -10.79
CA GLY A 305 8.38 16.89 -10.46
C GLY A 305 8.59 15.46 -11.00
N SER A 306 9.67 14.79 -10.57
CA SER A 306 10.06 13.48 -11.10
C SER A 306 9.04 12.37 -10.80
N MET A 307 8.54 12.33 -9.56
CA MET A 307 7.48 11.43 -9.11
C MET A 307 6.84 11.99 -7.84
N LEU A 308 5.52 11.81 -7.73
CA LEU A 308 4.78 11.98 -6.48
C LEU A 308 4.33 10.60 -6.02
N HIS A 309 4.66 10.22 -4.79
CA HIS A 309 4.33 8.89 -4.29
C HIS A 309 3.78 8.90 -2.86
N ALA A 310 3.51 10.09 -2.31
CA ALA A 310 2.70 10.25 -1.11
C ALA A 310 1.31 9.59 -1.27
N LYS A 311 0.81 9.03 -0.16
CA LYS A 311 -0.59 8.63 0.02
C LYS A 311 -1.14 9.31 1.26
N THR A 312 -1.68 10.50 1.07
CA THR A 312 -2.15 11.34 2.17
C THR A 312 -3.56 11.83 1.93
N ALA A 313 -4.27 12.09 3.02
CA ALA A 313 -5.56 12.75 2.97
C ALA A 313 -5.67 13.71 4.15
N VAL A 314 -6.27 14.87 3.95
CA VAL A 314 -6.58 15.82 5.02
C VAL A 314 -8.01 16.31 4.86
N ALA A 315 -8.76 16.30 5.95
CA ALA A 315 -10.16 16.71 5.98
C ALA A 315 -10.37 17.75 7.08
N ASP A 316 -11.03 18.85 6.69
CA ASP A 316 -11.48 19.96 7.55
C ASP A 316 -10.43 20.57 8.49
N GLY A 317 -9.14 20.36 8.22
CA GLY A 317 -8.04 20.76 9.11
C GLY A 317 -8.07 20.08 10.48
N GLN A 318 -8.79 18.96 10.62
CA GLN A 318 -8.97 18.24 11.90
C GLN A 318 -8.57 16.77 11.82
N TRP A 319 -8.62 16.19 10.62
CA TRP A 319 -8.27 14.80 10.39
C TRP A 319 -7.22 14.70 9.31
N ALA A 320 -6.24 13.82 9.51
CA ALA A 320 -5.19 13.54 8.55
C ALA A 320 -4.97 12.04 8.41
N ARG A 321 -4.55 11.60 7.22
CA ARG A 321 -4.06 10.25 6.96
C ARG A 321 -2.75 10.28 6.22
N VAL A 322 -1.90 9.32 6.56
CA VAL A 322 -0.66 8.98 5.87
C VAL A 322 -0.44 7.48 5.94
N GLY A 323 0.18 6.90 4.91
CA GLY A 323 0.49 5.48 4.94
C GLY A 323 0.98 4.94 3.61
N SER A 324 0.84 3.63 3.45
CA SER A 324 1.21 2.91 2.25
C SER A 324 0.04 2.64 1.29
N SER A 325 -1.21 2.77 1.76
CA SER A 325 -2.41 2.48 0.95
C SER A 325 -2.62 3.49 -0.17
N ASN A 326 -2.60 2.99 -1.41
CA ASN A 326 -3.08 3.77 -2.55
C ASN A 326 -4.60 3.70 -2.67
N LEU A 327 -5.19 4.70 -3.34
CA LEU A 327 -6.63 4.76 -3.64
C LEU A 327 -7.00 3.87 -4.85
N ASN A 328 -6.73 2.57 -4.73
CA ASN A 328 -7.06 1.57 -5.74
C ASN A 328 -7.41 0.20 -5.14
N ILE A 329 -7.99 -0.68 -5.97
CA ILE A 329 -8.48 -1.99 -5.55
C ILE A 329 -7.41 -2.90 -4.96
N ALA A 330 -6.16 -2.81 -5.44
CA ALA A 330 -5.08 -3.66 -4.95
C ALA A 330 -4.73 -3.31 -3.50
N SER A 331 -4.53 -2.03 -3.19
CA SER A 331 -4.26 -1.57 -1.82
C SER A 331 -5.45 -1.78 -0.89
N TRP A 332 -6.68 -1.52 -1.36
CA TRP A 332 -7.86 -1.63 -0.49
C TRP A 332 -8.29 -3.06 -0.18
N LEU A 333 -8.12 -4.00 -1.12
CA LEU A 333 -8.69 -5.36 -0.99
C LEU A 333 -7.66 -6.48 -1.07
N GLY A 334 -6.50 -6.26 -1.69
CA GLY A 334 -5.58 -7.32 -2.09
C GLY A 334 -4.26 -7.35 -1.33
N ASN A 335 -3.72 -6.19 -0.95
CA ASN A 335 -2.41 -6.06 -0.31
C ASN A 335 -2.53 -5.92 1.20
N ARG A 336 -1.41 -6.15 1.89
CA ARG A 336 -1.21 -5.63 3.24
C ARG A 336 -0.70 -4.21 3.12
N GLU A 337 -1.36 -3.30 3.79
CA GLU A 337 -0.96 -1.90 3.88
C GLU A 337 -0.89 -1.51 5.36
N ILE A 338 -0.29 -0.36 5.61
CA ILE A 338 -0.26 0.26 6.93
C ILE A 338 -0.47 1.76 6.77
N ASP A 339 -1.47 2.27 7.49
CA ASP A 339 -1.83 3.69 7.48
C ASP A 339 -2.03 4.18 8.91
N VAL A 340 -1.92 5.48 9.10
CA VAL A 340 -2.31 6.15 10.32
C VAL A 340 -3.36 7.19 10.00
N ALA A 341 -4.46 7.13 10.74
CA ALA A 341 -5.50 8.15 10.75
C ALA A 341 -5.39 8.97 12.04
N ILE A 342 -5.07 10.25 11.91
CA ILE A 342 -4.75 11.18 13.00
C ILE A 342 -5.97 12.09 13.23
N GLU A 343 -6.39 12.21 14.48
CA GLU A 343 -7.39 13.17 14.94
C GLU A 343 -6.69 14.25 15.78
N ASP A 344 -5.97 15.14 15.09
CA ASP A 344 -5.25 16.26 15.70
C ASP A 344 -5.22 17.45 14.74
N ALA A 345 -5.72 18.60 15.19
CA ALA A 345 -5.84 19.79 14.35
C ALA A 345 -4.47 20.39 13.97
N GLY A 346 -3.46 20.28 14.84
CA GLY A 346 -2.12 20.79 14.58
C GLY A 346 -1.43 20.03 13.45
N LEU A 347 -1.42 18.70 13.54
CA LEU A 347 -0.86 17.82 12.51
C LEU A 347 -1.67 17.87 11.21
N ALA A 348 -3.00 17.97 11.28
CA ALA A 348 -3.83 18.14 10.09
C ALA A 348 -3.55 19.48 9.39
N ALA A 349 -3.38 20.58 10.14
CA ALA A 349 -3.00 21.87 9.57
C ALA A 349 -1.61 21.83 8.93
N GLN A 350 -0.62 21.15 9.55
CA GLN A 350 0.71 20.96 8.97
C GLN A 350 0.65 20.18 7.64
N LEU A 351 -0.16 19.11 7.58
CA LEU A 351 -0.33 18.34 6.36
C LEU A 351 -1.08 19.12 5.27
N ALA A 352 -2.07 19.94 5.65
CA ALA A 352 -2.75 20.85 4.73
C ALA A 352 -1.77 21.89 4.15
N ALA A 353 -0.91 22.48 4.97
CA ALA A 353 0.12 23.41 4.52
C ALA A 353 1.12 22.73 3.55
N GLN A 354 1.53 21.49 3.85
CA GLN A 354 2.37 20.71 2.94
C GLN A 354 1.66 20.42 1.61
N TYR A 355 0.36 20.11 1.63
CA TYR A 355 -0.43 19.91 0.42
C TYR A 355 -0.44 21.16 -0.45
N GLU A 356 -0.65 22.34 0.13
CA GLU A 356 -0.62 23.61 -0.59
C GLU A 356 0.76 23.93 -1.17
N GLN A 357 1.83 23.62 -0.43
CA GLN A 357 3.20 23.70 -0.97
C GLN A 357 3.39 22.77 -2.17
N ASP A 358 2.86 21.55 -2.10
CA ASP A 358 2.92 20.59 -3.20
C ASP A 358 2.16 21.09 -4.45
N LEU A 359 1.04 21.83 -4.26
CA LEU A 359 0.33 22.48 -5.36
C LEU A 359 1.16 23.55 -6.08
N GLY A 360 2.11 24.19 -5.40
CA GLY A 360 3.04 25.15 -6.00
C GLY A 360 3.91 24.55 -7.11
N ASN A 361 4.03 23.22 -7.17
CA ASN A 361 4.72 22.49 -8.23
C ASN A 361 3.79 21.48 -8.93
N ALA A 362 2.50 21.83 -9.06
CA ALA A 362 1.52 21.03 -9.77
C ALA A 362 0.76 21.85 -10.82
N THR A 363 0.23 21.18 -11.84
CA THR A 363 -0.61 21.79 -12.87
C THR A 363 -2.06 21.35 -12.69
N GLU A 364 -2.98 22.29 -12.57
CA GLU A 364 -4.41 21.97 -12.50
C GLU A 364 -4.92 21.41 -13.83
N ILE A 365 -5.71 20.36 -13.76
CA ILE A 365 -6.35 19.72 -14.90
C ILE A 365 -7.78 20.23 -15.03
N VAL A 366 -8.13 20.71 -16.22
CA VAL A 366 -9.42 21.34 -16.51
C VAL A 366 -10.14 20.65 -17.67
N LEU A 367 -11.47 20.77 -17.69
CA LEU A 367 -12.29 20.37 -18.84
C LEU A 367 -12.32 21.52 -19.86
N ALA A 368 -11.60 21.37 -20.97
CA ALA A 368 -11.66 22.34 -22.05
C ALA A 368 -12.79 21.98 -23.03
N SER A 369 -13.65 22.94 -23.34
CA SER A 369 -14.66 22.82 -24.40
C SER A 369 -14.03 23.13 -25.76
N ARG A 370 -13.92 22.14 -26.65
CA ARG A 370 -13.48 22.38 -28.03
C ARG A 370 -14.70 22.63 -28.92
N ARG A 371 -14.90 23.87 -29.38
CA ARG A 371 -15.78 24.15 -30.51
C ARG A 371 -15.15 23.58 -31.78
N ARG A 372 -15.81 22.61 -32.43
CA ARG A 372 -15.45 22.21 -33.79
C ARG A 372 -15.74 23.39 -34.73
N ARG A 373 -14.74 23.85 -35.49
CA ARG A 373 -15.00 24.47 -36.80
C ARG A 373 -15.53 23.31 -37.67
N HIS A 374 -16.80 23.40 -38.08
CA HIS A 374 -17.61 22.41 -38.79
C HIS A 374 -18.35 21.35 -37.96
N GLY A 375 -19.67 21.56 -37.85
CA GLY A 375 -20.71 20.53 -37.88
C GLY A 375 -20.81 19.55 -36.71
N HIS A 376 -21.79 19.79 -35.84
CA HIS A 376 -22.35 18.93 -34.78
C HIS A 376 -21.41 18.27 -33.75
N GLY A 377 -21.49 18.78 -32.52
CA GLY A 377 -21.05 18.14 -31.28
C GLY A 377 -19.88 18.86 -30.60
N SER A 378 -20.10 19.45 -29.43
CA SER A 378 -19.03 19.81 -28.50
C SER A 378 -18.53 18.52 -27.83
N ARG A 379 -17.25 18.19 -28.03
CA ARG A 379 -16.57 17.15 -27.22
C ARG A 379 -15.67 17.86 -26.22
N GLU A 380 -15.99 17.73 -24.94
CA GLU A 380 -15.12 18.13 -23.83
C GLU A 380 -13.88 17.22 -23.81
N GLN A 381 -12.70 17.81 -23.69
CA GLN A 381 -11.46 17.07 -23.50
C GLN A 381 -10.81 17.51 -22.18
N VAL A 382 -10.32 16.53 -21.43
CA VAL A 382 -9.46 16.77 -20.25
C VAL A 382 -8.13 17.33 -20.74
N ARG A 383 -7.69 18.48 -20.22
CA ARG A 383 -6.44 19.15 -20.58
C ARG A 383 -5.79 19.79 -19.35
N SER A 384 -4.49 20.03 -19.42
CA SER A 384 -3.82 20.89 -18.43
C SER A 384 -4.23 22.35 -18.63
N SER A 385 -4.29 23.10 -17.52
CA SER A 385 -4.49 24.56 -17.52
C SER A 385 -3.30 25.31 -18.13
N GLU A 386 -2.08 24.77 -17.97
CA GLU A 386 -0.84 25.35 -18.49
C GLU A 386 -0.07 24.39 -19.43
N ALA A 387 0.89 24.93 -20.18
CA ALA A 387 1.80 24.15 -21.02
C ALA A 387 2.90 23.51 -20.16
N HIS A 388 2.96 22.18 -20.11
CA HIS A 388 3.97 21.44 -19.34
C HIS A 388 5.41 21.80 -19.78
N PRO A 389 6.38 21.89 -18.84
CA PRO A 389 7.79 21.94 -19.18
C PRO A 389 8.23 20.67 -19.96
N ARG A 390 9.23 20.81 -20.82
CA ARG A 390 9.73 19.73 -21.70
C ARG A 390 10.22 18.54 -20.86
N ARG A 391 9.50 17.41 -20.96
CA ARG A 391 9.78 16.15 -20.24
C ARG A 391 11.02 15.44 -20.81
N VAL A 392 11.84 14.88 -19.93
CA VAL A 392 12.84 13.84 -20.30
C VAL A 392 12.07 12.54 -20.57
N ARG A 393 12.04 12.10 -21.82
CA ARG A 393 11.41 10.85 -22.23
C ARG A 393 12.32 9.67 -21.86
N HIS A 394 11.83 8.78 -21.00
CA HIS A 394 12.24 7.37 -21.07
C HIS A 394 11.35 6.65 -22.08
N GLY A 395 11.97 5.99 -23.06
CA GLY A 395 11.27 5.35 -24.17
C GLY A 395 10.33 4.25 -23.70
N GLY A 396 9.03 4.40 -24.03
CA GLY A 396 8.00 3.39 -23.81
C GLY A 396 6.85 3.61 -24.79
N GLY A 397 6.58 2.60 -25.63
CA GLY A 397 5.67 2.67 -26.77
C GLY A 397 4.18 2.79 -26.41
N SER A 398 3.41 3.32 -27.37
CA SER A 398 1.96 3.53 -27.31
C SER A 398 1.18 2.21 -27.39
N SER A 399 0.34 1.92 -26.39
CA SER A 399 -0.66 0.83 -26.44
C SER A 399 -2.02 1.25 -25.84
N GLY A 400 -2.51 2.44 -26.22
CA GLY A 400 -3.77 3.01 -25.71
C GLY A 400 -5.07 2.27 -26.10
N ARG A 401 -5.02 1.13 -26.78
CA ARG A 401 -6.23 0.35 -27.17
C ARG A 401 -6.39 -0.97 -26.42
N ALA A 402 -5.38 -1.45 -25.69
CA ALA A 402 -5.47 -2.65 -24.87
C ALA A 402 -6.07 -2.40 -23.46
N ALA A 403 -6.03 -1.15 -22.98
CA ALA A 403 -6.42 -0.78 -21.61
C ALA A 403 -7.92 -0.95 -21.31
N ALA A 404 -8.80 -0.82 -22.33
CA ALA A 404 -10.25 -0.97 -22.15
C ALA A 404 -10.68 -2.42 -21.91
N GLY A 405 -9.90 -3.42 -22.37
CA GLY A 405 -10.14 -4.83 -22.09
C GLY A 405 -9.69 -5.25 -20.69
N ALA A 406 -8.58 -4.65 -20.20
CA ALA A 406 -8.02 -4.92 -18.88
C ALA A 406 -8.94 -4.51 -17.71
N LEU A 407 -9.74 -3.44 -17.90
CA LEU A 407 -10.74 -2.97 -16.93
C LEU A 407 -11.83 -4.01 -16.60
N ARG A 408 -12.16 -4.92 -17.53
CA ARG A 408 -13.11 -6.01 -17.27
C ARG A 408 -12.48 -7.19 -16.53
N ILE A 409 -11.18 -7.40 -16.70
CA ILE A 409 -10.42 -8.47 -16.03
C ILE A 409 -10.12 -8.09 -14.58
N ALA A 410 -9.78 -6.82 -14.30
CA ALA A 410 -9.53 -6.35 -12.93
C ALA A 410 -10.75 -6.52 -12.01
N ASN A 411 -11.96 -6.24 -12.50
CA ASN A 411 -13.20 -6.46 -11.75
C ASN A 411 -13.54 -7.94 -11.52
N SER A 412 -13.09 -8.85 -12.41
CA SER A 412 -13.31 -10.29 -12.25
C SER A 412 -12.23 -10.95 -11.37
N VAL A 413 -11.01 -10.40 -11.32
CA VAL A 413 -9.96 -10.84 -10.38
C VAL A 413 -10.28 -10.42 -8.94
N GLY A 414 -10.93 -9.27 -8.72
CA GLY A 414 -11.39 -8.83 -7.40
C GLY A 414 -12.34 -9.83 -6.70
N ALA A 415 -13.22 -10.50 -7.47
CA ALA A 415 -14.11 -11.54 -6.95
C ALA A 415 -13.37 -12.83 -6.54
N VAL A 416 -12.22 -13.13 -7.17
CA VAL A 416 -11.37 -14.28 -6.83
C VAL A 416 -10.51 -13.98 -5.59
N LEU A 417 -10.10 -12.72 -5.40
CA LEU A 417 -9.34 -12.28 -4.21
C LEU A 417 -10.18 -12.27 -2.93
N ALA A 418 -11.47 -11.92 -3.02
CA ALA A 418 -12.41 -11.96 -1.89
C ALA A 418 -12.73 -13.40 -1.43
N ASN A 419 -12.49 -14.40 -2.28
CA ASN A 419 -12.91 -15.78 -2.03
C ASN A 419 -11.84 -16.68 -1.39
N ARG A 420 -10.79 -16.11 -0.78
CA ARG A 420 -9.74 -16.89 -0.09
C ARG A 420 -10.28 -17.79 1.03
N ARG A 421 -11.48 -17.53 1.57
CA ARG A 421 -12.10 -18.36 2.61
C ARG A 421 -12.97 -19.53 2.11
N VAL A 422 -13.36 -19.60 0.83
CA VAL A 422 -14.32 -20.63 0.37
C VAL A 422 -13.68 -21.88 -0.24
N LEU A 423 -12.36 -21.86 -0.51
CA LEU A 423 -11.64 -23.06 -0.98
C LEU A 423 -10.97 -23.86 0.16
N GLY A 424 -11.31 -23.58 1.43
CA GLY A 424 -10.78 -24.32 2.58
C GLY A 424 -11.30 -25.76 2.66
N ASP A 425 -12.56 -25.98 2.26
CA ASP A 425 -13.27 -27.26 2.38
C ASP A 425 -13.50 -27.96 1.03
N THR A 426 -12.81 -27.53 -0.03
CA THR A 426 -12.97 -28.22 -1.32
C THR A 426 -12.24 -29.55 -1.29
N GLY A 427 -13.00 -30.66 -1.33
CA GLY A 427 -12.44 -32.00 -1.45
C GLY A 427 -11.45 -32.14 -2.62
N SER A 428 -10.53 -33.10 -2.54
CA SER A 428 -9.48 -33.29 -3.57
C SER A 428 -10.03 -33.59 -4.98
N GLY A 429 -11.27 -34.08 -5.09
CA GLY A 429 -11.93 -34.43 -6.35
C GLY A 429 -12.14 -33.23 -7.29
N PRO A 430 -12.92 -32.20 -6.90
CA PRO A 430 -13.10 -31.00 -7.70
C PRO A 430 -11.80 -30.30 -8.10
N LEU A 431 -10.79 -30.30 -7.21
CA LEU A 431 -9.47 -29.73 -7.51
C LEU A 431 -8.73 -30.48 -8.63
N LEU A 432 -8.81 -31.82 -8.65
CA LEU A 432 -8.22 -32.64 -9.73
C LEU A 432 -8.95 -32.46 -11.05
N VAL A 433 -10.29 -32.40 -11.03
CA VAL A 433 -11.09 -32.17 -12.24
C VAL A 433 -10.77 -30.80 -12.84
N ALA A 434 -10.68 -29.76 -12.02
CA ALA A 434 -10.28 -28.42 -12.46
C ALA A 434 -8.83 -28.42 -13.01
N ALA A 435 -7.90 -29.13 -12.36
CA ALA A 435 -6.53 -29.24 -12.84
C ALA A 435 -6.46 -29.92 -14.23
N LEU A 436 -7.20 -31.01 -14.44
CA LEU A 436 -7.26 -31.71 -15.73
C LEU A 436 -7.91 -30.85 -16.81
N GLY A 437 -9.01 -30.15 -16.50
CA GLY A 437 -9.65 -29.22 -17.44
C GLY A 437 -8.72 -28.09 -17.87
N LEU A 438 -7.96 -27.51 -16.93
CA LEU A 438 -6.97 -26.47 -17.24
C LEU A 438 -5.77 -27.01 -18.02
N LEU A 439 -5.40 -28.29 -17.83
CA LEU A 439 -4.36 -28.93 -18.64
C LEU A 439 -4.79 -29.04 -20.10
N VAL A 440 -6.02 -29.50 -20.34
CA VAL A 440 -6.59 -29.57 -21.70
C VAL A 440 -6.66 -28.18 -22.32
N LEU A 441 -7.12 -27.17 -21.57
CA LEU A 441 -7.15 -25.79 -22.06
C LEU A 441 -5.75 -25.27 -22.38
N ALA A 442 -4.74 -25.59 -21.57
CA ALA A 442 -3.36 -25.21 -21.84
C ALA A 442 -2.85 -25.81 -23.15
N ILE A 443 -3.07 -27.11 -23.37
CA ILE A 443 -2.70 -27.81 -24.60
C ILE A 443 -3.37 -27.15 -25.81
N LEU A 444 -4.68 -26.90 -25.74
CA LEU A 444 -5.42 -26.24 -26.83
C LEU A 444 -4.92 -24.81 -27.10
N ALA A 445 -4.57 -24.06 -26.06
CA ALA A 445 -4.07 -22.70 -26.20
C ALA A 445 -2.67 -22.66 -26.85
N PHE A 446 -1.82 -23.66 -26.62
CA PHE A 446 -0.53 -23.77 -27.31
C PHE A 446 -0.65 -24.11 -28.81
N LEU A 447 -1.81 -24.60 -29.26
CA LEU A 447 -2.13 -24.82 -30.69
C LEU A 447 -2.56 -23.53 -31.41
N TRP A 448 -2.81 -22.44 -30.68
CA TRP A 448 -3.19 -21.14 -31.24
C TRP A 448 -1.96 -20.25 -31.50
N PRO A 449 -2.09 -19.17 -32.31
CA PRO A 449 -0.99 -18.27 -32.61
C PRO A 449 -0.25 -17.79 -31.35
N ALA A 450 1.07 -17.88 -31.38
CA ALA A 450 1.93 -17.75 -30.19
C ALA A 450 1.70 -16.45 -29.38
N TRP A 451 1.34 -15.35 -30.03
CA TRP A 451 1.13 -14.07 -29.35
C TRP A 451 -0.19 -13.97 -28.56
N VAL A 452 -1.16 -14.87 -28.82
CA VAL A 452 -2.42 -14.98 -28.04
C VAL A 452 -2.46 -16.27 -27.25
N GLY A 453 -2.18 -17.39 -27.92
CA GLY A 453 -2.36 -18.73 -27.39
C GLY A 453 -1.35 -19.07 -26.30
N TRP A 454 -0.07 -18.76 -26.48
CA TRP A 454 0.96 -19.19 -25.54
C TRP A 454 0.88 -18.50 -24.17
N PRO A 455 0.59 -17.19 -24.05
CA PRO A 455 0.37 -16.58 -22.73
C PRO A 455 -0.80 -17.24 -21.97
N LEU A 456 -1.91 -17.52 -22.65
CA LEU A 456 -3.06 -18.20 -22.08
C LEU A 456 -2.73 -19.65 -21.70
N GLY A 457 -1.99 -20.35 -22.56
CA GLY A 457 -1.54 -21.73 -22.34
C GLY A 457 -0.59 -21.84 -21.16
N ALA A 458 0.37 -20.94 -21.04
CA ALA A 458 1.29 -20.89 -19.91
C ALA A 458 0.56 -20.61 -18.59
N PHE A 459 -0.41 -19.69 -18.60
CA PHE A 459 -1.24 -19.40 -17.44
C PHE A 459 -2.11 -20.59 -17.03
N ALA A 460 -2.79 -21.23 -17.99
CA ALA A 460 -3.61 -22.42 -17.73
C ALA A 460 -2.75 -23.61 -17.23
N ALA A 461 -1.56 -23.82 -17.78
CA ALA A 461 -0.62 -24.84 -17.33
C ALA A 461 -0.15 -24.59 -15.89
N TRP A 462 0.18 -23.34 -15.56
CA TRP A 462 0.52 -22.93 -14.19
C TRP A 462 -0.61 -23.26 -13.21
N LEU A 463 -1.85 -22.89 -13.54
CA LEU A 463 -3.00 -23.17 -12.68
C LEU A 463 -3.24 -24.68 -12.54
N SER A 464 -3.17 -25.43 -13.64
CA SER A 464 -3.31 -26.89 -13.65
C SER A 464 -2.31 -27.55 -12.70
N LEU A 465 -1.02 -27.25 -12.87
CA LEU A 465 0.06 -27.79 -12.04
C LEU A 465 -0.17 -27.50 -10.56
N ASN A 466 -0.50 -26.24 -10.23
CA ASN A 466 -0.69 -25.83 -8.85
C ASN A 466 -1.93 -26.45 -8.21
N LEU A 467 -3.06 -26.54 -8.93
CA LEU A 467 -4.25 -27.22 -8.43
C LEU A 467 -4.01 -28.73 -8.23
N GLY A 468 -3.28 -29.37 -9.15
CA GLY A 468 -2.88 -30.77 -9.03
C GLY A 468 -2.02 -31.03 -7.78
N ILE A 469 -1.00 -30.21 -7.55
CA ILE A 469 -0.15 -30.29 -6.35
C ILE A 469 -0.97 -30.07 -5.08
N ARG A 470 -1.89 -29.10 -5.09
CA ARG A 470 -2.77 -28.84 -3.94
C ARG A 470 -3.68 -30.03 -3.65
N ALA A 471 -4.29 -30.61 -4.67
CA ALA A 471 -5.14 -31.79 -4.53
C ALA A 471 -4.36 -33.00 -3.99
N TRP A 472 -3.13 -33.19 -4.47
CA TRP A 472 -2.23 -34.23 -3.96
C TRP A 472 -1.90 -34.03 -2.48
N ARG A 473 -1.58 -32.81 -2.05
CA ARG A 473 -1.30 -32.49 -0.63
C ARG A 473 -2.49 -32.75 0.27
N VAL A 474 -3.69 -32.34 -0.14
CA VAL A 474 -4.95 -32.57 0.59
C VAL A 474 -5.21 -34.07 0.73
N ARG A 475 -5.07 -34.83 -0.37
CA ARG A 475 -5.25 -36.29 -0.35
C ARG A 475 -4.22 -36.99 0.54
N ARG A 476 -2.97 -36.51 0.55
CA ARG A 476 -1.90 -37.05 1.41
C ARG A 476 -2.19 -36.80 2.89
N ARG A 477 -2.62 -35.59 3.28
CA ARG A 477 -3.00 -35.25 4.66
C ARG A 477 -4.14 -36.13 5.15
N ARG A 478 -5.24 -36.22 4.38
CA ARG A 478 -6.38 -37.07 4.72
C ARG A 478 -6.01 -38.55 4.89
N ARG A 479 -5.05 -39.05 4.10
CA ARG A 479 -4.54 -40.42 4.27
C ARG A 479 -3.69 -40.62 5.53
N LEU A 480 -2.99 -39.58 5.99
CA LEU A 480 -2.23 -39.62 7.23
C LEU A 480 -3.19 -39.57 8.43
N GLU A 481 -4.16 -38.67 8.43
CA GLU A 481 -5.20 -38.56 9.46
C GLU A 481 -6.00 -39.87 9.60
N LEU A 482 -6.36 -40.52 8.49
CA LEU A 482 -7.05 -41.82 8.50
C LEU A 482 -6.16 -42.99 8.98
N ARG A 483 -4.84 -42.86 8.91
CA ARG A 483 -3.90 -43.87 9.45
C ARG A 483 -3.72 -43.67 10.95
N GLU A 484 -3.56 -42.43 11.38
CA GLU A 484 -3.46 -42.09 12.81
C GLU A 484 -4.76 -42.42 13.57
N ALA A 485 -5.93 -42.20 12.96
CA ALA A 485 -7.22 -42.56 13.55
C ALA A 485 -7.58 -44.07 13.47
N GLY A 486 -6.74 -44.89 12.83
CA GLY A 486 -6.93 -46.35 12.74
C GLY A 486 -5.98 -47.15 13.63
N ASP A 487 -5.03 -46.47 14.29
CA ASP A 487 -4.06 -47.05 15.24
C ASP A 487 -4.43 -46.75 16.73
N ASP A 488 -5.55 -46.05 16.97
CA ASP A 488 -6.25 -45.92 18.27
C ASP A 488 -7.45 -46.90 18.32
#